data_AF-A0A942I8W0-F1
#
_entry.id   AF-A0A942I8W0-F1
#
_cell.length_a   1.000
_cell.length_b   1.000
_cell.length_c   1.000
_cell.angle_alpha   90.00
_cell.angle_beta   90.00
_cell.angle_gamma   90.00
#
_symmetry.space_group_name_H-M   'P 1'
#
loop_
_entity.id
_entity.type
_entity.pdbx_description
1 polymer ?
#
loop_
_entity_poly.entity_id
_entity_poly.type
_entity_poly.pdbx_seq_one_letter_code
_entity_poly.pdbx_strand_id
1 'polypeptide(L)'
;MNFMDESVKKHIPLVRSLAKRYCGEFAEEDDLFQVGCIGLLKALRKYDSERGTAFTTYAVPVIAGEIKMYLRGQGALKYSRALASQAGRVRKLQGELEQRLGRQPALSELSAACGLAPEELLMALDVVSVPLSLDAIEPGVQAELAVTAAESDQVVDRLALREALTFLPERERRIVLYRYFRHKSQQETADILGISQMHVSRLEKKIINELKKQLA
;
A
#
# COMPACT_ATOMS: atom_id res chain seq x y z
N MET A 1 -18.87 41.96 -6.53
CA MET A 1 -17.81 41.21 -7.24
C MET A 1 -17.09 40.38 -6.18
N ASN A 2 -17.21 39.05 -6.22
CA ASN A 2 -16.85 38.17 -5.09
C ASN A 2 -15.34 38.22 -4.81
N PHE A 3 -14.94 38.61 -3.61
CA PHE A 3 -13.54 38.60 -3.12
C PHE A 3 -12.85 37.22 -3.34
N MET A 4 -13.66 36.16 -3.37
CA MET A 4 -13.24 34.79 -3.63
C MET A 4 -12.75 34.60 -5.07
N ASP A 5 -13.36 35.24 -6.07
CA ASP A 5 -12.97 35.11 -7.48
C ASP A 5 -11.61 35.77 -7.76
N GLU A 6 -11.35 36.92 -7.17
CA GLU A 6 -10.06 37.62 -7.34
C GLU A 6 -8.92 36.86 -6.65
N SER A 7 -9.17 36.34 -5.44
CA SER A 7 -8.21 35.54 -4.69
C SER A 7 -7.89 34.22 -5.39
N VAL A 8 -8.90 33.57 -5.99
CA VAL A 8 -8.69 32.36 -6.79
C VAL A 8 -7.84 32.68 -8.02
N LYS A 9 -8.20 33.71 -8.80
CA LYS A 9 -7.44 34.10 -10.02
C LYS A 9 -5.97 34.37 -9.75
N LYS A 10 -5.65 35.03 -8.63
CA LYS A 10 -4.26 35.31 -8.22
C LYS A 10 -3.43 34.05 -7.98
N HIS A 11 -4.06 32.95 -7.56
CA HIS A 11 -3.38 31.70 -7.20
C HIS A 11 -3.55 30.57 -8.22
N ILE A 12 -4.23 30.79 -9.34
CA ILE A 12 -4.30 29.84 -10.46
C ILE A 12 -2.91 29.41 -10.97
N PRO A 13 -1.92 30.32 -11.16
CA PRO A 13 -0.59 29.92 -11.61
C PRO A 13 0.11 28.94 -10.66
N LEU A 14 -0.15 29.06 -9.34
CA LEU A 14 0.36 28.14 -8.33
C LEU A 14 -0.28 26.75 -8.47
N VAL A 15 -1.59 26.69 -8.71
CA VAL A 15 -2.27 25.42 -8.93
C VAL A 15 -1.72 24.74 -10.19
N ARG A 16 -1.51 25.49 -11.27
CA ARG A 16 -0.97 24.97 -12.53
C ARG A 16 0.47 24.47 -12.37
N SER A 17 1.31 25.19 -11.62
CA SER A 17 2.69 24.71 -11.36
C SER A 17 2.71 23.43 -10.53
N LEU A 18 1.80 23.30 -9.56
CA LEU A 18 1.64 22.07 -8.79
C LEU A 18 1.08 20.93 -9.64
N ALA A 19 0.01 21.15 -10.41
CA ALA A 19 -0.56 20.16 -11.32
C ALA A 19 0.49 19.63 -12.31
N LYS A 20 1.27 20.52 -12.92
CA LYS A 20 2.35 20.16 -13.84
C LYS A 20 3.46 19.34 -13.18
N ARG A 21 3.74 19.56 -11.89
CA ARG A 21 4.71 18.76 -11.12
C ARG A 21 4.25 17.33 -10.89
N TYR A 22 2.94 17.10 -10.82
CA TYR A 22 2.33 15.77 -10.59
C TYR A 22 1.81 15.10 -11.87
N CYS A 23 1.85 15.80 -13.01
CA CYS A 23 1.48 15.28 -14.31
C CYS A 23 2.37 14.09 -14.70
N GLY A 24 1.77 13.03 -15.27
CA GLY A 24 2.47 11.80 -15.63
C GLY A 24 1.60 10.86 -16.46
N GLU A 25 2.04 9.61 -16.60
CA GLU A 25 1.42 8.58 -17.47
C GLU A 25 -0.02 8.21 -17.10
N PHE A 26 -0.50 8.64 -15.93
CA PHE A 26 -1.75 8.19 -15.33
C PHE A 26 -2.75 9.30 -15.00
N ALA A 27 -2.43 10.57 -15.28
CA ALA A 27 -3.35 11.70 -15.12
C ALA A 27 -2.92 12.89 -15.98
N GLU A 28 -3.90 13.49 -16.66
CA GLU A 28 -3.69 14.68 -17.48
C GLU A 28 -3.52 15.95 -16.62
N GLU A 29 -2.76 16.93 -17.13
CA GLU A 29 -2.52 18.20 -16.43
C GLU A 29 -3.85 18.90 -16.07
N ASP A 30 -4.83 18.86 -16.97
CA ASP A 30 -6.11 19.56 -16.78
C ASP A 30 -6.97 18.91 -15.68
N ASP A 31 -6.94 17.58 -15.53
CA ASP A 31 -7.60 16.87 -14.43
C ASP A 31 -6.96 17.23 -13.08
N LEU A 32 -5.62 17.21 -13.04
CA LEU A 32 -4.87 17.59 -11.82
C LEU A 32 -5.05 19.06 -11.48
N PHE A 33 -5.20 19.92 -12.49
CA PHE A 33 -5.49 21.33 -12.30
C PHE A 33 -6.88 21.54 -11.70
N GLN A 34 -7.91 20.81 -12.16
CA GLN A 34 -9.25 20.88 -11.57
C GLN A 34 -9.27 20.43 -10.11
N VAL A 35 -8.60 19.30 -9.82
CA VAL A 35 -8.47 18.79 -8.45
C VAL A 35 -7.68 19.79 -7.57
N GLY A 36 -6.61 20.36 -8.10
CA GLY A 36 -5.85 21.39 -7.42
C GLY A 36 -6.66 22.65 -7.13
N CYS A 37 -7.59 23.04 -8.02
CA CYS A 37 -8.52 24.13 -7.78
C CYS A 37 -9.46 23.85 -6.61
N ILE A 38 -9.92 22.59 -6.44
CA ILE A 38 -10.70 22.17 -5.26
C ILE A 38 -9.86 22.34 -3.98
N GLY A 39 -8.59 21.96 -4.01
CA GLY A 39 -7.66 22.18 -2.91
C GLY A 39 -7.43 23.65 -2.58
N LEU A 40 -7.33 24.50 -3.60
CA LEU A 40 -7.19 25.96 -3.42
C LEU A 40 -8.44 26.55 -2.75
N LEU A 41 -9.64 26.13 -3.15
CA LEU A 41 -10.89 26.55 -2.51
C LEU A 41 -10.97 26.09 -1.04
N LYS A 42 -10.54 24.86 -0.75
CA LYS A 42 -10.43 24.35 0.62
C LYS A 42 -9.44 25.16 1.45
N ALA A 43 -8.30 25.53 0.86
CA ALA A 43 -7.29 26.35 1.51
C ALA A 43 -7.83 27.77 1.81
N LEU A 44 -8.47 28.43 0.83
CA LEU A 44 -9.07 29.75 1.01
C LEU A 44 -10.14 29.77 2.11
N ARG A 45 -10.91 28.68 2.27
CA ARG A 45 -11.96 28.59 3.31
C ARG A 45 -11.42 28.38 4.73
N LYS A 46 -10.28 27.72 4.87
CA LYS A 46 -9.71 27.33 6.18
C LYS A 46 -8.50 28.14 6.61
N TYR A 47 -7.98 28.97 5.71
CA TYR A 47 -6.85 29.83 6.00
C TYR A 47 -7.22 30.93 6.98
N ASP A 48 -6.38 31.13 7.96
CA ASP A 48 -6.51 32.14 9.00
C ASP A 48 -5.27 33.04 8.98
N SER A 49 -5.46 34.31 8.59
CA SER A 49 -4.39 35.29 8.47
C SER A 49 -3.78 35.71 9.81
N GLU A 50 -4.49 35.51 10.93
CA GLU A 50 -4.03 35.88 12.26
C GLU A 50 -2.87 34.99 12.75
N ARG A 51 -2.65 33.85 12.08
CA ARG A 51 -1.56 32.90 12.38
C ARG A 51 -0.19 33.32 11.84
N GLY A 52 -0.09 34.45 11.12
CA GLY A 52 1.19 35.06 10.73
C GLY A 52 1.97 34.34 9.61
N THR A 53 1.41 33.31 8.98
CA THR A 53 2.05 32.59 7.85
C THR A 53 1.49 33.06 6.52
N ALA A 54 2.31 33.16 5.48
CA ALA A 54 1.82 33.50 4.14
C ALA A 54 0.80 32.47 3.63
N PHE A 55 -0.23 32.92 2.89
CA PHE A 55 -1.27 32.04 2.35
C PHE A 55 -0.71 30.88 1.52
N THR A 56 0.33 31.13 0.72
CA THR A 56 0.99 30.11 -0.12
C THR A 56 1.60 28.99 0.73
N THR A 57 2.17 29.31 1.89
CA THR A 57 2.72 28.31 2.83
C THR A 57 1.66 27.34 3.32
N TYR A 58 0.43 27.82 3.52
CA TYR A 58 -0.70 26.97 3.91
C TYR A 58 -1.37 26.27 2.72
N ALA A 59 -1.52 26.96 1.59
CA ALA A 59 -2.27 26.47 0.45
C ALA A 59 -1.54 25.35 -0.29
N VAL A 60 -0.22 25.41 -0.42
CA VAL A 60 0.59 24.40 -1.11
C VAL A 60 0.37 22.97 -0.57
N PRO A 61 0.48 22.69 0.74
CA PRO A 61 0.25 21.33 1.26
C PRO A 61 -1.21 20.87 1.10
N VAL A 62 -2.19 21.79 1.19
CA VAL A 62 -3.61 21.46 0.99
C VAL A 62 -3.90 21.10 -0.47
N ILE A 63 -3.43 21.91 -1.42
CA ILE A 63 -3.58 21.67 -2.87
C ILE A 63 -2.88 20.37 -3.27
N ALA A 64 -1.64 20.18 -2.83
CA ALA A 64 -0.89 18.95 -3.11
C ALA A 64 -1.57 17.72 -2.49
N GLY A 65 -2.16 17.84 -1.30
CA GLY A 65 -2.91 16.76 -0.66
C GLY A 65 -4.11 16.28 -1.47
N GLU A 66 -4.90 17.20 -2.03
CA GLU A 66 -6.04 16.85 -2.89
C GLU A 66 -5.59 16.18 -4.19
N ILE A 67 -4.55 16.72 -4.84
CA ILE A 67 -3.97 16.12 -6.05
C ILE A 67 -3.47 14.70 -5.75
N LYS A 68 -2.78 14.49 -4.61
CA LYS A 68 -2.31 13.17 -4.17
C LYS A 68 -3.46 12.20 -3.87
N MET A 69 -4.54 12.66 -3.24
CA MET A 69 -5.71 11.80 -3.00
C MET A 69 -6.38 11.35 -4.30
N TYR A 70 -6.53 12.25 -5.27
CA TYR A 70 -7.07 11.91 -6.59
C TYR A 70 -6.20 10.88 -7.31
N LEU A 71 -4.87 11.09 -7.35
CA LEU A 71 -3.93 10.13 -7.95
C LEU A 71 -3.93 8.77 -7.24
N ARG A 72 -4.24 8.71 -5.93
CA ARG A 72 -4.39 7.45 -5.20
C ARG A 72 -5.61 6.67 -5.66
N GLY A 73 -6.72 7.36 -5.92
CA GLY A 73 -7.96 6.76 -6.42
C GLY A 73 -7.84 6.23 -7.85
N GLN A 74 -7.01 6.86 -8.69
CA GLN A 74 -6.81 6.47 -10.10
C GLN A 74 -5.77 5.34 -10.30
N GLY A 75 -5.20 4.77 -9.22
CA GLY A 75 -4.12 3.77 -9.32
C GLY A 75 -2.77 4.33 -9.80
N ALA A 76 -2.69 5.65 -10.04
CA ALA A 76 -1.53 6.40 -10.51
C ALA A 76 -0.40 6.55 -9.47
N LEU A 77 -0.71 6.32 -8.19
CA LEU A 77 0.29 6.07 -7.14
C LEU A 77 0.90 4.65 -7.24
N LYS A 78 1.10 4.16 -8.47
CA LYS A 78 2.20 3.26 -8.83
C LYS A 78 3.36 4.15 -9.29
N TYR A 79 4.05 4.70 -8.29
CA TYR A 79 5.06 5.75 -8.28
C TYR A 79 6.03 5.80 -9.49
N SER A 80 6.41 7.01 -9.92
CA SER A 80 7.42 7.21 -10.98
C SER A 80 8.75 6.51 -10.60
N ARG A 81 9.46 5.94 -11.59
CA ARG A 81 10.75 5.25 -11.39
C ARG A 81 11.76 6.09 -10.60
N ALA A 82 11.76 7.41 -10.81
CA ALA A 82 12.62 8.34 -10.08
C ALA A 82 12.28 8.41 -8.59
N LEU A 83 10.98 8.44 -8.24
CA LEU A 83 10.52 8.48 -6.85
C LEU A 83 10.74 7.15 -6.13
N ALA A 84 10.56 6.02 -6.81
CA ALA A 84 10.88 4.69 -6.28
C ALA A 84 12.39 4.53 -6.00
N SER A 85 13.24 5.01 -6.92
CA SER A 85 14.70 5.05 -6.74
C SER A 85 15.10 5.94 -5.55
N GLN A 86 14.48 7.12 -5.41
CA GLN A 86 14.70 7.98 -4.26
C GLN A 86 14.25 7.33 -2.95
N ALA A 87 13.08 6.69 -2.91
CA ALA A 87 12.60 5.95 -1.73
C ALA A 87 13.57 4.84 -1.29
N GLY A 88 14.14 4.09 -2.23
CA GLY A 88 15.17 3.09 -1.95
C GLY A 88 16.41 3.70 -1.31
N ARG A 89 16.88 4.84 -1.84
CA ARG A 89 18.04 5.58 -1.29
C ARG A 89 17.77 6.11 0.12
N VAL A 90 16.57 6.66 0.37
CA VAL A 90 16.16 7.16 1.69
C VAL A 90 16.14 6.04 2.73
N ARG A 91 15.56 4.87 2.40
CA ARG A 91 15.52 3.72 3.32
C ARG A 91 16.90 3.19 3.68
N LYS A 92 17.79 3.10 2.69
CA LYS A 92 19.17 2.66 2.93
C LYS A 92 19.88 3.59 3.92
N LEU A 93 19.79 4.90 3.69
CA LEU A 93 20.38 5.92 4.57
C LEU A 93 19.74 5.93 5.96
N GLN A 94 18.43 5.67 6.06
CA GLN A 94 17.74 5.51 7.34
C GLN A 94 18.34 4.36 8.15
N GLY A 95 18.52 3.17 7.55
CA GLY A 95 19.12 2.02 8.23
C GLY A 95 20.58 2.24 8.66
N GLU A 96 21.38 2.91 7.82
CA GLU A 96 22.75 3.28 8.17
C GLU A 96 22.80 4.27 9.35
N LEU A 97 21.89 5.25 9.38
CA LEU A 97 21.78 6.20 10.49
C LEU A 97 21.27 5.54 11.78
N GLU A 98 20.30 4.61 11.68
CA GLU A 98 19.80 3.86 12.82
C GLU A 98 20.91 3.02 13.49
N GLN A 99 21.74 2.34 12.69
CA GLN A 99 22.90 1.61 13.21
C GLN A 99 23.93 2.53 13.87
N ARG A 100 24.19 3.71 13.30
CA ARG A 100 25.20 4.64 13.84
C ARG A 100 24.72 5.38 15.10
N LEU A 101 23.44 5.73 15.16
CA LEU A 101 22.87 6.52 16.26
C LEU A 101 22.33 5.63 17.39
N GLY A 102 22.07 4.34 17.13
CA GLY A 102 21.42 3.44 18.08
C GLY A 102 19.96 3.83 18.39
N ARG A 103 19.38 4.73 17.58
CA ARG A 103 18.01 5.24 17.69
C ARG A 103 17.51 5.63 16.30
N GLN A 104 16.20 5.86 16.17
CA GLN A 104 15.66 6.39 14.93
C GLN A 104 16.19 7.82 14.64
N PRO A 105 16.60 8.11 13.39
CA PRO A 105 17.00 9.44 12.97
C PRO A 105 15.79 10.37 12.85
N ALA A 106 15.97 11.62 13.24
CA ALA A 106 14.97 12.66 13.05
C ALA A 106 14.84 13.04 11.57
N LEU A 107 13.69 13.61 11.18
CA LEU A 107 13.41 14.01 9.80
C LEU A 107 14.46 15.00 9.25
N SER A 108 14.97 15.90 10.08
CA SER A 108 16.03 16.86 9.74
C SER A 108 17.39 16.17 9.51
N GLU A 109 17.72 15.15 10.30
CA GLU A 109 18.96 14.36 10.16
C GLU A 109 18.93 13.57 8.85
N LEU A 110 17.79 12.94 8.55
CA LEU A 110 17.54 12.23 7.29
C LEU A 110 17.54 13.15 6.07
N SER A 111 16.91 14.32 6.17
CA SER A 111 16.86 15.32 5.09
C SER A 111 18.26 15.84 4.75
N ALA A 112 19.06 16.16 5.76
CA ALA A 112 20.46 16.58 5.59
C ALA A 112 21.31 15.46 4.96
N ALA A 113 21.11 14.20 5.37
CA ALA A 113 21.84 13.06 4.82
C ALA A 113 21.44 12.72 3.38
N CYS A 114 20.16 12.88 3.03
CA CYS A 114 19.64 12.59 1.68
C CYS A 114 19.83 13.77 0.71
N GLY A 115 20.05 14.98 1.21
CA GLY A 115 20.08 16.21 0.42
C GLY A 115 18.71 16.56 -0.18
N LEU A 116 17.63 16.09 0.45
CA LEU A 116 16.25 16.27 0.00
C LEU A 116 15.55 17.32 0.85
N ALA A 117 14.68 18.11 0.22
CA ALA A 117 13.77 18.96 0.97
C ALA A 117 12.85 18.09 1.85
N PRO A 118 12.38 18.58 3.02
CA PRO A 118 11.53 17.81 3.93
C PRO A 118 10.29 17.23 3.25
N GLU A 119 9.71 17.97 2.31
CA GLU A 119 8.54 17.56 1.54
C GLU A 119 8.85 16.40 0.59
N GLU A 120 10.05 16.38 0.00
CA GLU A 120 10.52 15.34 -0.91
C GLU A 120 10.91 14.07 -0.14
N LEU A 121 11.53 14.25 1.03
CA LEU A 121 11.82 13.16 1.95
C LEU A 121 10.53 12.46 2.42
N LEU A 122 9.52 13.24 2.81
CA LEU A 122 8.23 12.68 3.24
C LEU A 122 7.54 11.91 2.10
N MET A 123 7.60 12.45 0.87
CA MET A 123 7.10 11.74 -0.31
C MET A 123 7.84 10.43 -0.57
N ALA A 124 9.15 10.39 -0.37
CA ALA A 124 9.97 9.18 -0.53
C ALA A 124 9.70 8.14 0.56
N LEU A 125 9.45 8.57 1.81
CA LEU A 125 9.09 7.70 2.93
C LEU A 125 7.69 7.11 2.79
N ASP A 126 6.74 7.89 2.25
CA ASP A 126 5.35 7.46 1.96
C ASP A 126 5.23 6.49 0.78
N VAL A 127 6.33 6.22 0.05
CA VAL A 127 6.34 5.18 -0.99
C VAL A 127 6.28 3.82 -0.34
N VAL A 128 5.10 3.21 -0.26
CA VAL A 128 5.00 1.77 0.02
C VAL A 128 5.73 1.07 -1.12
N SER A 129 6.70 0.20 -0.80
CA SER A 129 7.55 -0.49 -1.76
C SER A 129 6.75 -0.92 -2.99
N VAL A 130 7.07 -0.35 -4.15
CA VAL A 130 6.54 -0.85 -5.42
C VAL A 130 7.09 -2.27 -5.59
N PRO A 131 6.27 -3.26 -5.96
CA PRO A 131 6.82 -4.53 -6.42
C PRO A 131 7.75 -4.23 -7.60
N LEU A 132 9.03 -4.55 -7.49
CA LEU A 132 9.94 -4.45 -8.61
C LEU A 132 9.42 -5.34 -9.74
N SER A 133 9.42 -4.83 -10.97
CA SER A 133 9.26 -5.68 -12.14
C SER A 133 10.39 -6.71 -12.12
N LEU A 134 10.04 -7.99 -12.23
CA LEU A 134 11.00 -9.10 -12.23
C LEU A 134 12.07 -8.89 -13.30
N ASP A 135 11.75 -8.29 -14.44
CA ASP A 135 12.66 -8.12 -15.58
C ASP A 135 13.84 -7.14 -15.36
N ALA A 136 13.85 -6.38 -14.26
CA ALA A 136 14.88 -5.34 -14.00
C ALA A 136 15.93 -5.72 -12.93
N ILE A 137 15.87 -6.94 -12.42
CA ILE A 137 16.68 -7.40 -11.29
C ILE A 137 17.77 -8.37 -11.79
N GLU A 138 19.00 -8.28 -11.28
CA GLU A 138 20.04 -9.27 -11.60
C GLU A 138 19.59 -10.69 -11.23
N PRO A 139 19.91 -11.72 -12.03
CA PRO A 139 19.32 -13.06 -11.90
C PRO A 139 19.50 -13.72 -10.53
N GLY A 140 20.54 -13.34 -9.77
CA GLY A 140 20.73 -13.80 -8.39
C GLY A 140 19.73 -13.20 -7.39
N VAL A 141 19.39 -11.92 -7.54
CA VAL A 141 18.43 -11.21 -6.68
C VAL A 141 16.99 -11.51 -7.13
N GLN A 142 16.75 -11.82 -8.41
CA GLN A 142 15.47 -12.35 -8.91
C GLN A 142 15.12 -13.67 -8.22
N ALA A 143 16.11 -14.56 -8.02
CA ALA A 143 15.89 -15.85 -7.37
C ALA A 143 15.53 -15.68 -5.88
N GLU A 144 16.23 -14.81 -5.14
CA GLU A 144 15.89 -14.51 -3.73
C GLU A 144 14.52 -13.81 -3.60
N LEU A 145 14.19 -12.89 -4.51
CA LEU A 145 12.89 -12.23 -4.53
C LEU A 145 11.76 -13.19 -4.94
N ALA A 146 12.00 -14.13 -5.85
CA ALA A 146 11.02 -15.16 -6.20
C ALA A 146 10.78 -16.13 -5.04
N VAL A 147 11.81 -16.47 -4.26
CA VAL A 147 11.69 -17.29 -3.05
C VAL A 147 10.89 -16.55 -1.98
N THR A 148 11.19 -15.28 -1.72
CA THR A 148 10.44 -14.47 -0.72
C THR A 148 9.01 -14.14 -1.18
N ALA A 149 8.78 -13.94 -2.48
CA ALA A 149 7.44 -13.78 -3.04
C ALA A 149 6.62 -15.08 -2.94
N ALA A 150 7.22 -16.23 -3.26
CA ALA A 150 6.59 -17.53 -3.07
C ALA A 150 6.32 -17.83 -1.58
N GLU A 151 7.18 -17.38 -0.68
CA GLU A 151 6.93 -17.42 0.76
C GLU A 151 5.77 -16.49 1.16
N SER A 152 5.65 -15.31 0.55
CA SER A 152 4.55 -14.37 0.81
C SER A 152 3.20 -14.86 0.27
N ASP A 153 3.15 -15.42 -0.94
CA ASP A 153 1.94 -16.05 -1.49
C ASP A 153 1.54 -17.26 -0.64
N GLN A 154 2.51 -18.06 -0.18
CA GLN A 154 2.21 -19.13 0.78
C GLN A 154 1.67 -18.59 2.11
N VAL A 155 2.08 -17.40 2.56
CA VAL A 155 1.55 -16.78 3.78
C VAL A 155 0.11 -16.28 3.55
N VAL A 156 -0.17 -15.65 2.41
CA VAL A 156 -1.51 -15.21 2.02
C VAL A 156 -2.46 -16.40 1.84
N ASP A 157 -2.02 -17.44 1.12
CA ASP A 157 -2.76 -18.70 0.96
C ASP A 157 -3.02 -19.39 2.29
N ARG A 158 -2.04 -19.40 3.21
CA ARG A 158 -2.21 -19.95 4.55
C ARG A 158 -3.17 -19.12 5.41
N LEU A 159 -3.21 -17.81 5.24
CA LEU A 159 -4.14 -16.92 5.92
C LEU A 159 -5.56 -17.13 5.39
N ALA A 160 -5.74 -17.12 4.07
CA ALA A 160 -7.02 -17.38 3.41
C ALA A 160 -7.55 -18.78 3.74
N LEU A 161 -6.68 -19.80 3.71
CA LEU A 161 -7.04 -21.16 4.12
C LEU A 161 -7.43 -21.21 5.61
N ARG A 162 -6.69 -20.53 6.49
CA ARG A 162 -7.04 -20.46 7.93
C ARG A 162 -8.41 -19.85 8.14
N GLU A 163 -8.73 -18.77 7.43
CA GLU A 163 -10.02 -18.11 7.48
C GLU A 163 -11.13 -19.02 6.94
N ALA A 164 -10.95 -19.64 5.77
CA ALA A 164 -11.91 -20.59 5.20
C ALA A 164 -12.20 -21.78 6.14
N LEU A 165 -11.20 -22.27 6.86
CA LEU A 165 -11.38 -23.33 7.87
C LEU A 165 -12.22 -22.89 9.09
N THR A 166 -12.35 -21.59 9.36
CA THR A 166 -13.22 -21.08 10.45
C THR A 166 -14.70 -21.20 10.12
N PHE A 167 -15.07 -21.16 8.83
CA PHE A 167 -16.46 -21.32 8.37
C PHE A 167 -16.91 -22.78 8.33
N LEU A 168 -15.97 -23.73 8.40
CA LEU A 168 -16.32 -25.15 8.49
C LEU A 168 -16.95 -25.47 9.86
N PRO A 169 -18.04 -26.25 9.88
CA PRO A 169 -18.59 -26.85 11.09
C PRO A 169 -17.53 -27.64 11.85
N GLU A 170 -17.66 -27.70 13.18
CA GLU A 170 -16.66 -28.33 14.07
C GLU A 170 -16.26 -29.76 13.62
N ARG A 171 -17.24 -30.55 13.19
CA ARG A 171 -17.01 -31.93 12.71
C ARG A 171 -16.19 -31.97 11.42
N GLU A 172 -16.47 -31.07 10.48
CA GLU A 172 -15.74 -30.96 9.21
C GLU A 172 -14.31 -30.47 9.44
N ARG A 173 -14.12 -29.50 10.35
CA ARG A 173 -12.79 -29.02 10.76
C ARG A 173 -11.95 -30.12 11.39
N ARG A 174 -12.55 -30.98 12.23
CA ARG A 174 -11.86 -32.15 12.82
C ARG A 174 -11.43 -33.16 11.75
N ILE A 175 -12.24 -33.39 10.72
CA ILE A 175 -11.84 -34.24 9.58
C ILE A 175 -10.61 -33.65 8.89
N VAL A 176 -10.59 -32.35 8.59
CA VAL A 176 -9.42 -31.69 7.98
C VAL A 176 -8.18 -31.81 8.86
N LEU A 177 -8.33 -31.57 10.18
CA LEU A 177 -7.24 -31.69 11.14
C LEU A 177 -6.61 -33.10 11.11
N TYR A 178 -7.42 -34.14 11.21
CA TYR A 178 -6.89 -35.51 11.25
C TYR A 178 -6.28 -35.93 9.91
N ARG A 179 -6.95 -35.61 8.79
CA ARG A 179 -6.52 -36.01 7.45
C ARG A 179 -5.24 -35.31 6.99
N TYR A 180 -5.14 -34.00 7.21
CA TYR A 180 -4.10 -33.18 6.59
C TYR A 180 -3.03 -32.70 7.58
N PHE A 181 -3.34 -32.51 8.86
CA PHE A 181 -2.36 -32.04 9.86
C PHE A 181 -1.81 -33.15 10.76
N ARG A 182 -2.56 -34.26 10.92
CA ARG A 182 -2.13 -35.43 11.71
C ARG A 182 -1.87 -36.68 10.86
N HIS A 183 -1.96 -36.55 9.54
CA HIS A 183 -1.67 -37.60 8.55
C HIS A 183 -2.42 -38.92 8.81
N LYS A 184 -3.66 -38.86 9.31
CA LYS A 184 -4.50 -40.04 9.55
C LYS A 184 -5.20 -40.54 8.29
N SER A 185 -5.31 -41.85 8.15
CA SER A 185 -6.13 -42.47 7.11
C SER A 185 -7.62 -42.14 7.31
N GLN A 186 -8.43 -42.32 6.26
CA GLN A 186 -9.89 -42.12 6.37
C GLN A 186 -10.51 -43.10 7.35
N GLN A 187 -9.95 -44.32 7.46
CA GLN A 187 -10.37 -45.34 8.40
C GLN A 187 -10.06 -44.92 9.83
N GLU A 188 -8.82 -44.54 10.14
CA GLU A 188 -8.46 -44.04 11.48
C GLU A 188 -9.26 -42.78 11.87
N THR A 189 -9.52 -41.89 10.92
CA THR A 189 -10.34 -40.70 11.16
C THR A 189 -11.80 -41.07 11.45
N ALA A 190 -12.33 -42.09 10.76
CA ALA A 190 -13.65 -42.65 11.01
C ALA A 190 -13.76 -43.24 12.41
N ASP A 191 -12.76 -44.03 12.83
CA ASP A 191 -12.69 -44.64 14.15
C ASP A 191 -12.65 -43.58 15.26
N ILE A 192 -11.87 -42.50 15.07
CA ILE A 192 -11.78 -41.37 16.01
C ILE A 192 -13.10 -40.57 16.11
N LEU A 193 -13.82 -40.43 14.99
CA LEU A 193 -15.03 -39.60 14.90
C LEU A 193 -16.34 -40.39 15.06
N GLY A 194 -16.25 -41.71 15.30
CA GLY A 194 -17.40 -42.59 15.48
C GLY A 194 -18.31 -42.66 14.26
N ILE A 195 -17.75 -42.63 13.04
CA ILE A 195 -18.51 -42.70 11.78
C ILE A 195 -17.87 -43.69 10.80
N SER A 196 -18.60 -44.06 9.75
CA SER A 196 -18.05 -44.91 8.71
C SER A 196 -17.02 -44.18 7.85
N GLN A 197 -16.02 -44.91 7.37
CA GLN A 197 -15.00 -44.39 6.44
C GLN A 197 -15.63 -43.81 5.16
N MET A 198 -16.71 -44.42 4.65
CA MET A 198 -17.46 -43.90 3.50
C MET A 198 -18.11 -42.54 3.79
N HIS A 199 -18.54 -42.30 5.04
CA HIS A 199 -19.07 -40.99 5.45
C HIS A 199 -17.94 -39.95 5.54
N VAL A 200 -16.78 -40.31 6.09
CA VAL A 200 -15.58 -39.45 6.08
C VAL A 200 -15.19 -39.07 4.65
N SER A 201 -15.14 -40.04 3.73
CA SER A 201 -14.81 -39.81 2.32
C SER A 201 -15.78 -38.82 1.63
N ARG A 202 -17.08 -38.95 1.89
CA ARG A 202 -18.10 -38.01 1.36
C ARG A 202 -17.94 -36.61 1.93
N LEU A 203 -17.72 -36.49 3.24
CA LEU A 203 -17.51 -35.21 3.89
C LEU A 203 -16.21 -34.54 3.42
N GLU A 204 -15.12 -35.29 3.29
CA GLU A 204 -13.83 -34.79 2.80
C GLU A 204 -13.97 -34.21 1.38
N LYS A 205 -14.66 -34.91 0.46
CA LYS A 205 -14.95 -34.38 -0.88
C LYS A 205 -15.77 -33.09 -0.83
N LYS A 206 -16.81 -33.05 0.01
CA LYS A 206 -17.65 -31.86 0.18
C LYS A 206 -16.84 -30.67 0.71
N ILE A 207 -16.02 -30.90 1.74
CA ILE A 207 -15.16 -29.89 2.37
C ILE A 207 -14.16 -29.33 1.35
N ILE A 208 -13.47 -30.18 0.59
CA ILE A 208 -12.50 -29.73 -0.42
C ILE A 208 -13.19 -28.87 -1.48
N ASN A 209 -14.38 -29.27 -1.94
CA ASN A 209 -15.12 -28.49 -2.93
C ASN A 209 -15.59 -27.13 -2.38
N GLU A 210 -15.98 -27.06 -1.11
CA GLU A 210 -16.36 -25.82 -0.46
C GLU A 210 -15.16 -24.88 -0.29
N LEU A 211 -14.04 -25.40 0.21
CA LEU A 211 -12.79 -24.65 0.35
C LEU A 211 -12.29 -24.14 -1.01
N LYS A 212 -12.38 -24.95 -2.07
CA LYS A 212 -12.03 -24.51 -3.44
C LYS A 212 -12.90 -23.37 -3.96
N LYS A 213 -14.18 -23.32 -3.59
CA LYS A 213 -15.07 -22.21 -3.99
C LYS A 213 -14.79 -20.93 -3.22
N GLN A 214 -14.35 -21.03 -1.97
CA GLN A 214 -14.02 -19.86 -1.14
C GLN A 214 -12.63 -19.29 -1.44
N LEU A 215 -11.73 -20.11 -1.98
CA LEU A 215 -10.35 -19.73 -2.32
C LEU A 215 -10.15 -19.44 -3.82
N ALA A 216 -11.21 -19.48 -4.62
CA ALA A 216 -11.21 -19.12 -6.05
C ALA A 216 -11.71 -17.69 -6.25
#